data_AF-A0A8B9PUK5-F1
#
_entry.id   AF-A0A8B9PUK5-F1
#
_cell.length_a   1.000
_cell.length_b   1.000
_cell.length_c   1.000
_cell.angle_alpha   90.00
_cell.angle_beta   90.00
_cell.angle_gamma   90.00
#
_symmetry.space_group_name_H-M   'P 1'
#
loop_
_entity.id
_entity.type
_entity.pdbx_description
1 polymer ?
#
loop_
_entity_poly.entity_id
_entity_poly.type
_entity_poly.pdbx_seq_one_letter_code
_entity_poly.pdbx_strand_id
1 'polypeptide(L)'
;MKNLFLLAMLLACGKCPRPSGVLELKRMVKSATGKSALLSYSWYGCFCGIGGRGTPVDATDRCCQAHDCCYRKLRESKCRPLLTPYEFDIADGDVVCGEYLGPWHPLSCECDRSLALCLRRSLGTYRARYRFYPKHACRR
;
A
#
# COMPACT_ATOMS: atom_id res chain seq x y z
N MET A 1 44.79 32.75 3.10
CA MET A 1 43.43 32.72 3.69
C MET A 1 42.39 33.00 2.62
N LYS A 2 41.70 31.96 2.12
CA LYS A 2 40.31 32.03 1.59
C LYS A 2 39.76 30.72 1.00
N ASN A 3 40.37 29.56 1.21
CA ASN A 3 39.88 28.31 0.59
C ASN A 3 39.30 27.30 1.58
N LEU A 4 38.89 27.73 2.77
CA LEU A 4 38.34 26.86 3.82
C LEU A 4 36.86 27.12 4.16
N PHE A 5 36.09 27.71 3.22
CA PHE A 5 34.67 28.04 3.44
C PHE A 5 33.69 27.43 2.43
N LEU A 6 34.16 26.60 1.49
CA LEU A 6 33.26 25.91 0.54
C LEU A 6 33.11 24.41 0.83
N LEU A 7 33.52 23.96 2.02
CA LEU A 7 33.27 22.60 2.51
C LEU A 7 32.04 22.51 3.42
N ALA A 8 31.08 23.42 3.29
CA ALA A 8 29.71 23.16 3.70
C ALA A 8 28.95 22.55 2.51
N MET A 9 29.41 21.37 2.07
CA MET A 9 28.63 20.48 1.22
C MET A 9 27.37 20.09 1.99
N LEU A 10 26.34 20.92 1.83
CA LEU A 10 24.91 20.65 1.92
C LEU A 10 24.59 19.24 2.43
N LEU A 11 24.76 19.06 3.74
CA LEU A 11 24.11 18.02 4.54
C LEU A 11 22.64 18.41 4.75
N ALA A 12 21.94 18.71 3.66
CA ALA A 12 20.50 18.79 3.62
C ALA A 12 20.05 17.74 2.61
N CYS A 13 19.50 16.64 3.12
CA CYS A 13 18.80 15.63 2.36
C CYS A 13 17.60 16.28 1.63
N GLY A 14 17.87 16.98 0.52
CA GLY A 14 16.94 17.84 -0.21
C GLY A 14 15.97 17.08 -1.11
N LYS A 15 15.64 15.84 -0.76
CA LYS A 15 14.47 15.12 -1.26
C LYS A 15 13.83 14.41 -0.09
N CYS A 16 13.02 15.15 0.69
CA CYS A 16 11.88 14.52 1.34
C CYS A 16 11.21 13.63 0.28
N PRO A 17 11.04 12.32 0.53
CA PRO A 17 10.26 11.48 -0.36
C PRO A 17 8.94 12.21 -0.60
N ARG A 18 8.66 12.59 -1.86
CA ARG A 18 7.33 13.08 -2.19
C ARG A 18 6.37 12.01 -1.69
N PRO A 19 5.35 12.35 -0.89
CA PRO A 19 4.37 11.37 -0.47
C PRO A 19 3.91 10.61 -1.71
N SER A 20 3.82 9.29 -1.61
CA SER A 20 3.41 8.43 -2.72
C SER A 20 2.39 7.46 -2.19
N GLY A 21 1.36 7.15 -2.98
CA GLY A 21 0.30 6.23 -2.54
C GLY A 21 0.86 4.89 -2.05
N VAL A 22 1.95 4.38 -2.65
CA VAL A 22 2.64 3.17 -2.15
C VAL A 22 3.24 3.36 -0.75
N LEU A 23 3.85 4.51 -0.46
CA LEU A 23 4.42 4.76 0.86
C LEU A 23 3.33 4.84 1.92
N GLU A 24 2.22 5.50 1.61
CA GLU A 24 1.08 5.61 2.53
C GLU A 24 0.40 4.26 2.73
N LEU A 25 0.19 3.47 1.68
CA LEU A 25 -0.30 2.10 1.78
C LEU A 25 0.58 1.25 2.71
N LYS A 26 1.90 1.35 2.57
CA LYS A 26 2.85 0.62 3.43
C LYS A 26 2.70 1.02 4.89
N ARG A 27 2.57 2.31 5.19
CA ARG A 27 2.39 2.83 6.56
C ARG A 27 1.06 2.38 7.14
N MET A 28 -0.01 2.48 6.35
CA MET A 28 -1.37 2.11 6.76
C MET A 28 -1.48 0.61 7.06
N VAL A 29 -0.96 -0.26 6.18
CA VAL A 29 -0.93 -1.72 6.43
C VAL A 29 -0.07 -2.05 7.64
N LYS A 30 1.08 -1.39 7.82
CA LYS A 30 1.94 -1.61 8.98
C LYS A 30 1.24 -1.21 10.28
N SER A 31 0.52 -0.10 10.28
CA SER A 31 -0.28 0.34 11.43
C SER A 31 -1.42 -0.64 11.73
N ALA A 32 -2.26 -0.94 10.74
CA ALA A 32 -3.46 -1.75 10.94
C ALA A 32 -3.16 -3.21 11.30
N THR A 33 -2.04 -3.77 10.83
CA THR A 33 -1.75 -5.21 10.95
C THR A 33 -0.54 -5.55 11.81
N GLY A 34 0.29 -4.56 12.16
CA GLY A 34 1.60 -4.76 12.78
C GLY A 34 2.66 -5.41 11.86
N LYS A 35 2.28 -5.92 10.69
CA LYS A 35 3.16 -6.64 9.76
C LYS A 35 3.80 -5.70 8.73
N SER A 36 4.97 -6.06 8.22
CA SER A 36 5.59 -5.33 7.10
C SER A 36 4.78 -5.57 5.82
N ALA A 37 4.24 -4.50 5.23
CA ALA A 37 3.52 -4.53 3.96
C ALA A 37 4.32 -5.26 2.87
N LEU A 38 5.60 -4.89 2.74
CA LEU A 38 6.50 -5.45 1.74
C LEU A 38 6.81 -6.93 1.97
N LEU A 39 7.21 -7.30 3.19
CA LEU A 39 7.68 -8.66 3.46
C LEU A 39 6.54 -9.67 3.68
N SER A 40 5.35 -9.20 4.04
CA SER A 40 4.23 -10.07 4.39
C SER A 40 3.19 -10.17 3.28
N TYR A 41 2.99 -9.11 2.50
CA TYR A 41 1.86 -9.04 1.58
C TYR A 41 2.26 -8.82 0.11
N SER A 42 3.40 -8.18 -0.23
CA SER A 42 3.73 -7.85 -1.63
C SER A 42 3.86 -9.03 -2.60
N TRP A 43 4.05 -10.26 -2.11
CA TRP A 43 4.02 -11.48 -2.93
C TRP A 43 3.17 -12.57 -2.27
N TYR A 44 2.09 -12.16 -1.60
CA TYR A 44 1.19 -13.09 -0.93
C TYR A 44 0.15 -13.65 -1.89
N GLY A 45 -0.04 -14.97 -1.89
CA GLY A 45 -1.08 -15.62 -2.66
C GLY A 45 -1.08 -15.27 -4.15
N CYS A 46 -2.27 -15.25 -4.75
CA CYS A 46 -2.47 -15.03 -6.17
C CYS A 46 -2.66 -13.56 -6.54
N PHE A 47 -3.19 -12.73 -5.65
CA PHE A 47 -3.57 -11.34 -5.93
C PHE A 47 -2.63 -10.32 -5.29
N CYS A 48 -2.18 -10.52 -4.06
CA CYS A 48 -1.33 -9.50 -3.43
C CYS A 48 -0.01 -9.31 -4.22
N GLY A 49 0.28 -8.06 -4.58
CA GLY A 49 1.44 -7.67 -5.38
C GLY A 49 1.08 -7.15 -6.77
N ILE A 50 1.99 -7.32 -7.72
CA ILE A 50 1.75 -6.94 -9.12
C ILE A 50 1.05 -8.08 -9.84
N GLY A 51 -0.03 -7.75 -10.55
CA GLY A 51 -0.84 -8.70 -11.31
C GLY A 51 -1.99 -9.25 -10.47
N GLY A 52 -2.41 -10.48 -10.77
CA GLY A 52 -3.52 -11.12 -10.09
C GLY A 52 -4.38 -11.92 -11.05
N ARG A 53 -4.59 -13.21 -10.76
CA ARG A 53 -5.47 -14.09 -11.53
C ARG A 53 -5.91 -15.28 -10.71
N GLY A 54 -6.99 -15.91 -11.16
CA GLY A 54 -7.44 -17.17 -10.61
C GLY A 54 -8.26 -17.01 -9.34
N THR A 55 -8.24 -18.03 -8.48
CA THR A 55 -8.97 -18.04 -7.22
C THR A 55 -8.07 -17.61 -6.04
N PRO A 56 -8.50 -16.68 -5.17
CA PRO A 56 -7.74 -16.31 -3.99
C PRO A 56 -7.48 -17.50 -3.06
N VAL A 57 -6.26 -17.64 -2.56
CA VAL A 57 -5.85 -18.81 -1.77
C VAL A 57 -6.36 -18.82 -0.32
N ASP A 58 -6.75 -17.65 0.20
CA ASP A 58 -7.39 -17.46 1.50
C ASP A 58 -8.05 -16.07 1.63
N ALA A 59 -8.48 -15.72 2.85
CA ALA A 59 -9.10 -14.43 3.15
C ALA A 59 -8.15 -13.24 2.94
N THR A 60 -6.86 -13.39 3.26
CA THR A 60 -5.83 -12.35 3.04
C THR A 60 -5.70 -12.04 1.55
N ASP A 61 -5.63 -13.09 0.73
CA ASP A 61 -5.50 -12.95 -0.73
C ASP A 61 -6.77 -12.35 -1.36
N ARG A 62 -7.95 -12.64 -0.78
CA ARG A 62 -9.23 -12.04 -1.20
C ARG A 62 -9.27 -10.54 -0.92
N CYS A 63 -8.64 -10.06 0.16
CA CYS A 63 -8.49 -8.62 0.41
C CYS A 63 -7.73 -7.93 -0.73
N CYS A 64 -6.65 -8.56 -1.20
CA CYS A 64 -5.86 -8.05 -2.31
C CYS A 64 -6.61 -8.09 -3.63
N GLN A 65 -7.39 -9.13 -3.89
CA GLN A 65 -8.27 -9.18 -5.06
C GLN A 65 -9.25 -7.99 -5.09
N ALA A 66 -9.87 -7.67 -3.94
CA ALA A 66 -10.76 -6.52 -3.83
C ALA A 66 -10.02 -5.19 -4.04
N HIS A 67 -8.79 -5.08 -3.51
CA HIS A 67 -7.92 -3.92 -3.70
C HIS A 67 -7.54 -3.71 -5.17
N ASP A 68 -7.16 -4.76 -5.88
CA ASP A 68 -6.87 -4.71 -7.32
C ASP A 68 -8.07 -4.24 -8.13
N CYS A 69 -9.27 -4.71 -7.76
CA CYS A 69 -10.53 -4.25 -8.35
C CYS A 69 -10.78 -2.75 -8.08
N CYS A 70 -10.51 -2.28 -6.87
CA CYS A 70 -10.63 -0.87 -6.51
C CYS A 70 -9.66 -0.01 -7.34
N TYR A 71 -8.38 -0.39 -7.36
CA TYR A 71 -7.35 0.31 -8.13
C TYR A 71 -7.60 0.27 -9.64
N ARG A 72 -8.20 -0.81 -10.17
CA ARG A 72 -8.59 -0.88 -11.58
C ARG A 72 -9.63 0.19 -11.91
N LYS A 73 -10.67 0.34 -11.09
CA LYS A 73 -11.69 1.40 -11.27
C LYS A 73 -11.06 2.80 -11.23
N LEU A 74 -10.12 3.04 -10.31
CA LEU A 74 -9.40 4.31 -10.27
C LEU A 74 -8.58 4.57 -11.54
N ARG A 75 -7.91 3.55 -12.07
CA ARG A 75 -7.16 3.65 -13.33
C ARG A 75 -8.05 3.91 -14.54
N GLU A 76 -9.25 3.34 -14.57
CA GLU A 76 -10.27 3.63 -15.59
C GLU A 76 -10.63 5.11 -15.59
N SER A 77 -10.71 5.73 -14.40
CA SER A 77 -10.89 7.17 -14.21
C SER A 77 -9.61 8.01 -14.36
N LYS A 78 -8.55 7.47 -14.97
CA LYS A 78 -7.23 8.11 -15.20
C LYS A 78 -6.45 8.46 -13.92
N CYS A 79 -6.86 7.98 -12.76
CA CYS A 79 -6.06 8.08 -11.53
C CYS A 79 -4.90 7.07 -11.54
N ARG A 80 -3.76 7.46 -10.95
CA ARG A 80 -2.59 6.60 -10.74
C ARG A 80 -2.42 6.33 -9.24
N PRO A 81 -3.21 5.44 -8.62
CA PRO A 81 -3.29 5.32 -7.16
C PRO A 81 -1.95 5.00 -6.48
N LEU A 82 -1.05 4.26 -7.16
CA LEU A 82 0.31 4.00 -6.65
C LEU A 82 1.15 5.28 -6.50
N LEU A 83 0.87 6.32 -7.29
CA LEU A 83 1.58 7.60 -7.30
C LEU A 83 0.80 8.72 -6.66
N THR A 84 -0.52 8.60 -6.53
CA THR A 84 -1.39 9.60 -5.89
C THR A 84 -1.09 9.62 -4.38
N PRO A 85 -0.48 10.68 -3.84
CA PRO A 85 -0.32 10.81 -2.39
C PRO A 85 -1.68 10.96 -1.73
N TYR A 86 -1.79 10.68 -0.44
CA TYR A 86 -2.97 11.05 0.34
C TYR A 86 -2.56 11.17 1.80
N GLU A 87 -3.42 11.78 2.61
CA GLU A 87 -3.23 11.87 4.05
C GLU A 87 -4.18 10.89 4.73
N PHE A 88 -3.74 10.33 5.85
CA PHE A 88 -4.57 9.50 6.69
C PHE A 88 -4.10 9.60 8.14
N ASP A 89 -5.05 9.49 9.04
CA ASP A 89 -4.81 9.40 10.47
C ASP A 89 -5.22 8.02 11.00
N ILE A 90 -4.77 7.71 12.21
CA ILE A 90 -5.19 6.54 12.95
C ILE A 90 -5.88 7.03 14.21
N ALA A 91 -7.19 6.82 14.30
CA ALA A 91 -8.02 7.20 15.43
C ALA A 91 -8.75 5.96 15.95
N ASP A 92 -8.65 5.70 17.26
CA ASP A 92 -9.29 4.56 17.93
C ASP A 92 -9.04 3.19 17.27
N GLY A 93 -7.84 3.02 16.72
CA GLY A 93 -7.43 1.80 16.02
C GLY A 93 -7.95 1.69 14.60
N ASP A 94 -8.81 2.60 14.15
CA ASP A 94 -9.27 2.69 12.77
C ASP A 94 -8.49 3.74 11.97
N VAL A 95 -8.48 3.56 10.66
CA VAL A 95 -7.87 4.51 9.71
C VAL A 95 -8.91 5.54 9.32
N VAL A 96 -8.54 6.81 9.28
CA VAL A 96 -9.38 7.91 8.81
C VAL A 96 -8.67 8.57 7.62
N CYS A 97 -9.33 8.61 6.47
CA CYS A 97 -8.77 9.26 5.28
C CYS A 97 -8.92 10.78 5.39
N GLY A 98 -7.82 11.50 5.21
CA GLY A 98 -7.79 12.96 5.27
C GLY A 98 -8.43 13.60 4.03
N GLU A 99 -8.76 14.88 4.17
CA GLU A 99 -9.21 15.70 3.05
C GLU A 99 -8.03 16.11 2.17
N TYR A 100 -8.25 16.18 0.86
CA TYR A 100 -7.23 16.63 -0.08
C TYR A 100 -7.87 17.36 -1.26
N LEU A 101 -7.10 18.24 -1.90
CA LEU A 101 -7.54 18.93 -3.11
C LEU A 101 -7.51 17.95 -4.30
N GLY A 102 -8.67 17.38 -4.62
CA GLY A 102 -8.89 16.59 -5.83
C GLY A 102 -9.49 15.20 -5.54
N PRO A 103 -10.35 14.68 -6.43
CA PRO A 103 -11.15 13.48 -6.15
C PRO A 103 -10.33 12.20 -5.98
N TRP A 104 -9.12 12.15 -6.55
CA TRP A 104 -8.31 10.94 -6.62
C TRP A 104 -7.63 10.56 -5.31
N HIS A 105 -7.30 11.55 -4.49
CA HIS A 105 -6.58 11.39 -3.23
C HIS A 105 -7.43 10.64 -2.18
N PRO A 106 -8.64 11.11 -1.82
CA PRO A 106 -9.50 10.39 -0.87
C PRO A 106 -9.92 9.02 -1.43
N LEU A 107 -10.17 8.91 -2.73
CA LEU A 107 -10.50 7.62 -3.35
C LEU A 107 -9.34 6.60 -3.28
N SER A 108 -8.10 7.05 -3.47
CA SER A 108 -6.92 6.17 -3.32
C SER A 108 -6.76 5.73 -1.86
N CYS A 109 -6.95 6.67 -0.93
CA CYS A 109 -6.93 6.37 0.50
C CYS A 109 -8.00 5.33 0.88
N GLU A 110 -9.24 5.46 0.39
CA GLU A 110 -10.33 4.53 0.74
C GLU A 110 -10.10 3.10 0.20
N CYS A 111 -9.49 2.96 -0.98
CA CYS A 111 -9.05 1.65 -1.47
C CYS A 111 -8.03 1.02 -0.50
N ASP A 112 -7.03 1.80 -0.07
CA ASP A 112 -5.95 1.34 0.80
C ASP A 112 -6.44 1.07 2.22
N ARG A 113 -7.35 1.90 2.74
CA ARG A 113 -8.05 1.73 4.01
C ARG A 113 -8.83 0.42 4.02
N SER A 114 -9.61 0.19 2.98
CA SER A 114 -10.39 -1.05 2.84
C SER A 114 -9.48 -2.29 2.84
N LEU A 115 -8.35 -2.22 2.13
CA LEU A 115 -7.32 -3.27 2.16
C LEU A 115 -6.77 -3.46 3.58
N ALA A 116 -6.26 -2.40 4.21
CA ALA A 116 -5.62 -2.47 5.53
C ALA A 116 -6.56 -3.07 6.60
N LEU A 117 -7.82 -2.63 6.64
CA LEU A 117 -8.83 -3.14 7.57
C LEU A 117 -9.26 -4.59 7.24
N CYS A 118 -9.29 -4.97 5.96
CA CYS A 118 -9.52 -6.35 5.56
C CYS A 118 -8.37 -7.28 5.99
N LEU A 119 -7.11 -6.85 5.80
CA LEU A 119 -5.93 -7.58 6.25
C LEU A 119 -5.89 -7.71 7.77
N ARG A 120 -6.24 -6.65 8.51
CA ARG A 120 -6.37 -6.67 9.98
C ARG A 120 -7.34 -7.75 10.44
N ARG A 121 -8.52 -7.83 9.81
CA ARG A 121 -9.54 -8.86 10.10
C ARG A 121 -9.08 -10.28 9.73
N SER A 122 -8.23 -10.40 8.72
CA SER A 122 -7.75 -11.70 8.22
C SER A 122 -6.54 -12.25 8.99
N LEU A 123 -5.98 -11.50 9.96
CA LEU A 123 -4.77 -11.86 10.72
C LEU A 123 -4.84 -13.27 11.34
N GLY A 124 -5.99 -13.67 11.89
CA GLY A 124 -6.17 -14.99 12.50
C GLY A 124 -6.12 -16.17 11.52
N THR A 125 -6.32 -15.90 10.23
CA THR A 125 -6.26 -16.91 9.16
C THR A 125 -5.03 -16.77 8.27
N TYR A 126 -4.16 -15.81 8.55
CA TYR A 126 -2.96 -15.53 7.75
C TYR A 126 -2.01 -16.74 7.75
N ARG A 127 -1.68 -17.25 6.56
CA ARG A 127 -0.74 -18.38 6.40
C ARG A 127 0.59 -17.94 5.81
N ALA A 128 1.67 -18.08 6.57
CA ALA A 128 3.01 -17.68 6.13
C ALA A 128 3.51 -18.43 4.87
N ARG A 129 2.99 -19.64 4.62
CA ARG A 129 3.30 -20.47 3.44
C ARG A 129 2.87 -19.86 2.10
N TYR A 130 1.95 -18.89 2.14
CA TYR A 130 1.50 -18.19 0.94
C TYR A 130 2.30 -16.89 0.69
N ARG A 131 3.33 -16.59 1.49
CA ARG A 131 4.31 -15.56 1.11
C ARG A 131 5.18 -16.09 -0.03
N PHE A 132 5.52 -15.22 -0.97
CA PHE A 132 6.26 -15.56 -2.19
C PHE A 132 5.57 -16.66 -3.00
N TYR A 133 4.23 -16.66 -3.00
CA TYR A 133 3.45 -17.70 -3.66
C TYR A 133 3.65 -17.64 -5.18
N PRO A 134 3.96 -18.78 -5.83
CA PRO A 134 4.24 -18.80 -7.25
C PRO A 134 2.99 -18.44 -8.07
N LYS A 135 3.00 -17.28 -8.73
CA LYS A 135 1.86 -16.80 -9.55
C LYS A 135 1.49 -17.74 -10.69
N HIS A 136 2.42 -18.59 -11.16
CA HIS A 136 2.13 -19.61 -12.16
C HIS A 136 1.20 -20.72 -11.63
N ALA A 137 1.18 -20.96 -10.31
CA ALA A 137 0.31 -21.95 -9.66
C ALA A 137 -1.13 -21.45 -9.47
N CYS A 138 -1.39 -20.17 -9.73
CA CYS A 138 -2.73 -19.57 -9.65
C CYS A 138 -3.58 -20.01 -10.83
N ARG A 139 -4.49 -20.95 -10.57
CA ARG A 139 -5.43 -21.53 -11.54
C ARG A 139 -6.72 -20.70 -11.62
N ARG A 140 -7.32 -20.67 -12.81
CA ARG A 140 -8.67 -20.10 -13.02
C ARG A 140 -9.72 -20.99 -12.38
#